data_AF-A0A8S3WVI0-F1
#
_entry.id   AF-A0A8S3WVI0-F1
#
_cell.length_a   1.000
_cell.length_b   1.000
_cell.length_c   1.000
_cell.angle_alpha   90.00
_cell.angle_beta   90.00
_cell.angle_gamma   90.00
#
_symmetry.space_group_name_H-M   'P 1'
#
loop_
_entity.id
_entity.type
_entity.pdbx_description
1 polymer ?
#
loop_
_entity_poly.entity_id
_entity_poly.type
_entity_poly.pdbx_seq_one_letter_code
_entity_poly.pdbx_strand_id
1 'polypeptide(L)'
;MEISDNQNNIVTKFDILTKNVDEFRNILSQFSEKMVALEESATDKRKFRSEINVLRKRIDDLYAIVKEGKEDNSCPSDDIQEVESCHSEFSCSSKVAMTTGLDRDTIRAAYEDVRSDATPTEWAVFKFEGSRIVCSARGSDFTEFRKQFADDERAFGYLRLQMGDEMSKRRKFMFMTWVGPNVSVINRAKMSTDKAIVKDIISNFAVELQLESQAEIDIDQFKDALNRAGGANYGTGVRDL
;
A
#
# COMPACT_ATOMS: atom_id res chain seq x y z
N MET A 1 -43.98 -26.27 48.23
CA MET A 1 -42.85 -26.46 47.31
C MET A 1 -43.05 -25.66 46.03
N GLU A 2 -44.21 -25.77 45.38
CA GLU A 2 -44.54 -25.07 44.11
C GLU A 2 -44.39 -23.52 44.09
N ILE A 3 -44.63 -22.83 45.21
CA ILE A 3 -44.54 -21.35 45.24
C ILE A 3 -43.09 -20.86 45.09
N SER A 4 -42.12 -21.61 45.63
CA SER A 4 -40.70 -21.25 45.56
C SER A 4 -40.16 -21.39 44.14
N ASP A 5 -40.63 -22.40 43.40
CA ASP A 5 -40.20 -22.66 42.03
C ASP A 5 -40.70 -21.58 41.06
N ASN A 6 -41.93 -21.08 41.29
CA ASN A 6 -42.47 -19.97 40.50
C ASN A 6 -41.72 -18.65 40.76
N GLN A 7 -41.34 -18.37 42.01
CA GLN A 7 -40.54 -17.18 42.32
C GLN A 7 -39.14 -17.25 41.70
N ASN A 8 -38.49 -18.41 41.75
CA ASN A 8 -37.19 -18.64 41.11
C ASN A 8 -37.25 -18.47 39.59
N ASN A 9 -38.34 -18.89 38.94
CA ASN A 9 -38.56 -18.71 37.51
C ASN A 9 -38.70 -17.22 37.13
N ILE A 10 -39.43 -16.45 37.94
CA ILE A 10 -39.61 -14.99 37.74
C ILE A 10 -38.26 -14.26 37.86
N VAL A 11 -37.47 -14.57 38.89
CA VAL A 11 -36.13 -13.98 39.08
C VAL A 11 -35.22 -14.30 37.89
N THR A 12 -35.22 -15.56 37.44
CA THR A 12 -34.42 -15.98 36.28
C THR A 12 -34.81 -15.23 35.01
N LYS A 13 -36.10 -15.03 34.77
CA LYS A 13 -36.59 -14.23 33.64
C LYS A 13 -36.18 -12.76 33.73
N PHE A 14 -36.17 -12.19 34.93
CA PHE A 14 -35.73 -10.82 35.15
C PHE A 14 -34.23 -10.65 34.90
N ASP A 15 -33.41 -11.62 35.29
CA ASP A 15 -31.98 -11.64 35.01
C ASP A 15 -31.69 -11.75 33.52
N ILE A 16 -32.43 -12.61 32.81
CA ILE A 16 -32.33 -12.73 31.35
C ILE A 16 -32.74 -11.41 30.68
N LEU A 17 -33.82 -10.78 31.13
CA LEU A 17 -34.27 -9.50 30.60
C LEU A 17 -33.21 -8.42 30.80
N THR A 18 -32.58 -8.37 31.97
CA THR A 18 -31.52 -7.40 32.29
C THR A 18 -30.32 -7.59 31.38
N LYS A 19 -29.87 -8.84 31.18
CA LYS A 19 -28.79 -9.16 30.24
C LYS A 19 -29.11 -8.72 28.81
N ASN A 20 -30.33 -8.97 28.34
CA ASN A 20 -30.75 -8.55 27.00
C ASN A 20 -30.75 -7.03 26.84
N VAL A 21 -31.13 -6.29 27.88
CA VAL A 21 -31.08 -4.81 27.89
C VAL A 21 -29.64 -4.31 27.82
N ASP A 22 -28.72 -4.94 28.56
CA ASP A 22 -27.30 -4.59 28.53
C ASP A 22 -26.64 -4.90 27.18
N GLU A 23 -26.99 -6.03 26.56
CA GLU A 23 -26.55 -6.37 25.20
C GLU A 23 -27.04 -5.33 24.19
N PHE A 24 -28.32 -4.94 24.27
CA PHE A 24 -28.88 -3.91 23.39
C PHE A 24 -28.18 -2.56 23.58
N ARG A 25 -27.85 -2.20 24.83
CA ARG A 25 -27.10 -0.97 25.14
C ARG A 25 -25.70 -1.00 24.53
N ASN A 26 -25.02 -2.14 24.58
CA ASN A 26 -23.70 -2.31 23.96
C ASN A 26 -23.78 -2.16 22.43
N ILE A 27 -24.78 -2.80 21.79
CA ILE A 27 -25.00 -2.67 20.34
C ILE A 27 -25.26 -1.21 19.94
N LEU A 28 -26.08 -0.48 20.70
CA LEU A 28 -26.33 0.95 20.49
C LEU A 28 -25.05 1.79 20.61
N SER A 29 -24.18 1.48 21.58
CA SER A 29 -22.89 2.17 21.74
C SER A 29 -22.00 1.95 20.51
N GLN A 30 -21.86 0.71 20.07
CA GLN A 30 -21.08 0.37 18.88
C GLN A 30 -21.63 1.03 17.61
N PHE A 31 -22.96 1.14 17.49
CA PHE A 31 -23.58 1.84 16.37
C PHE A 31 -23.30 3.35 16.43
N SER A 32 -23.38 3.96 17.61
CA SER A 32 -23.06 5.37 17.82
C SER A 32 -21.61 5.69 17.43
N GLU A 33 -20.65 4.87 17.85
CA GLU A 33 -19.23 5.04 17.48
C GLU A 33 -19.03 4.96 15.96
N LYS A 34 -19.67 3.99 15.29
CA LYS A 34 -19.63 3.87 13.83
C LYS A 34 -20.27 5.06 13.12
N MET A 35 -21.33 5.63 13.66
CA MET A 35 -21.98 6.83 13.13
C MET A 35 -21.05 8.05 13.21
N VAL A 36 -20.34 8.25 14.33
CA VAL A 36 -19.36 9.32 14.49
C VAL A 36 -18.20 9.17 13.51
N ALA A 37 -17.63 7.96 13.40
CA ALA A 37 -16.55 7.67 12.45
C ALA A 37 -16.97 7.91 10.99
N LEU A 38 -18.23 7.62 10.65
CA LEU A 38 -18.78 7.89 9.33
C LEU A 38 -18.92 9.40 9.06
N GLU A 39 -19.33 10.18 10.06
CA GLU A 39 -19.45 11.65 9.97
C GLU A 39 -18.09 12.32 9.77
N GLU A 40 -17.06 11.89 10.52
CA GLU A 40 -15.67 12.36 10.35
C GLU A 40 -15.16 12.10 8.92
N SER A 41 -15.43 10.89 8.38
CA SER A 41 -15.08 10.54 7.01
C SER A 41 -15.81 11.41 5.96
N ALA A 42 -17.02 11.87 6.25
CA ALA A 42 -17.81 12.72 5.36
C ALA A 42 -17.29 14.16 5.36
N THR A 43 -16.84 14.68 6.50
CA THR A 43 -16.19 15.99 6.60
C THR A 43 -14.88 16.03 5.82
N ASP A 44 -14.06 14.98 5.91
CA ASP A 44 -12.81 14.88 5.15
C ASP A 44 -13.04 14.86 3.64
N LYS A 45 -14.06 14.12 3.18
CA LYS A 45 -14.47 14.13 1.76
C LYS A 45 -14.90 15.51 1.28
N ARG A 46 -15.58 16.31 2.11
CA ARG A 46 -15.98 17.69 1.76
C ARG A 46 -14.78 18.63 1.69
N LYS A 47 -13.84 18.52 2.64
CA LYS A 47 -12.61 19.32 2.66
C LYS A 47 -11.75 19.02 1.43
N PHE A 48 -11.53 17.75 1.14
CA PHE A 48 -10.75 17.31 -0.02
C PHE A 48 -11.40 17.75 -1.35
N ARG A 49 -12.74 17.65 -1.47
CA ARG A 49 -13.48 18.15 -2.64
C ARG A 49 -13.29 19.67 -2.82
N SER A 50 -13.26 20.42 -1.74
CA SER A 50 -13.05 21.87 -1.77
C SER A 50 -11.64 22.22 -2.23
N GLU A 51 -10.62 21.53 -1.71
CA GLU A 51 -9.23 21.69 -2.12
C GLU A 51 -9.02 21.34 -3.60
N ILE A 52 -9.63 20.25 -4.09
CA ILE A 52 -9.64 19.89 -5.52
C ILE A 52 -10.22 21.00 -6.39
N ASN A 53 -11.33 21.62 -5.96
CA ASN A 53 -11.97 22.68 -6.73
C ASN A 53 -11.11 23.94 -6.80
N VAL A 54 -10.41 24.30 -5.71
CA VAL A 54 -9.45 25.41 -5.68
C VAL A 54 -8.28 25.13 -6.63
N LEU A 55 -7.75 23.91 -6.63
CA LEU A 55 -6.66 23.51 -7.53
C LEU A 55 -7.09 23.55 -8.99
N ARG A 56 -8.30 23.08 -9.32
CA ARG A 56 -8.86 23.22 -10.67
C ARG A 56 -8.90 24.66 -11.14
N LYS A 57 -9.43 25.57 -10.30
CA LYS A 57 -9.50 26.99 -10.65
C LYS A 57 -8.13 27.58 -10.95
N ARG A 58 -7.11 27.23 -10.15
CA ARG A 58 -5.72 27.70 -10.39
C ARG A 58 -5.13 27.16 -11.68
N ILE A 59 -5.47 25.93 -12.08
CA ILE A 59 -5.04 25.36 -13.37
C ILE A 59 -5.69 26.12 -14.52
N ASP A 60 -6.98 26.43 -14.43
CA ASP A 60 -7.70 27.19 -15.46
C ASP A 60 -7.14 28.62 -15.60
N ASP A 61 -6.87 29.29 -14.47
CA ASP A 61 -6.25 30.62 -14.45
C ASP A 61 -4.85 30.59 -15.12
N LEU A 62 -4.03 29.58 -14.84
CA LEU A 62 -2.71 29.41 -15.49
C LEU A 62 -2.84 29.14 -17.00
N TYR A 63 -3.83 28.36 -17.40
CA TYR A 63 -4.07 28.06 -18.81
C TYR A 63 -4.51 29.32 -19.57
N ALA A 64 -5.32 30.19 -18.94
CA ALA A 64 -5.71 31.48 -19.49
C ALA A 64 -4.50 32.41 -19.68
N ILE A 65 -3.61 32.52 -18.67
CA ILE A 65 -2.40 33.34 -18.75
C ILE A 65 -1.49 32.89 -19.91
N VAL A 66 -1.29 31.58 -20.08
CA VAL A 66 -0.49 31.04 -21.19
C VAL A 66 -1.15 31.29 -22.55
N LYS A 67 -2.49 31.30 -22.60
CA LYS A 67 -3.24 31.59 -23.82
C LYS A 67 -3.17 33.07 -24.21
N GLU A 68 -3.27 33.98 -23.23
CA GLU A 68 -3.18 35.43 -23.45
C GLU A 68 -1.75 35.88 -23.79
N GLY A 69 -0.72 35.24 -23.23
CA GLY A 69 0.69 35.51 -23.57
C GLY A 69 1.10 35.15 -25.01
N LYS A 70 0.17 34.70 -25.86
CA LYS A 70 0.40 34.33 -27.26
C LYS A 70 -0.17 35.35 -28.27
N GLU A 71 -0.84 36.42 -27.82
CA GLU A 71 -1.42 37.44 -28.72
C GLU A 71 -0.64 38.77 -28.77
N ASP A 72 0.31 39.02 -27.85
CA ASP A 72 1.08 40.27 -27.82
C ASP A 72 2.51 40.10 -28.35
N ASN A 73 2.64 39.89 -29.66
CA ASN A 73 3.87 40.19 -30.40
C ASN A 73 3.55 40.36 -31.89
N SER A 74 2.92 41.49 -32.23
CA SER A 74 2.79 41.96 -33.60
C SER A 74 3.64 43.21 -33.82
N CYS A 75 4.65 43.12 -34.68
CA CYS A 75 5.12 44.19 -35.59
C CYS A 75 5.91 43.57 -36.76
N PRO A 76 5.93 44.20 -37.95
CA PRO A 76 5.93 43.49 -39.23
C PRO A 76 7.22 43.64 -40.07
N SER A 77 7.28 42.76 -41.08
CA SER A 77 8.00 42.79 -42.36
C SER A 77 9.27 41.94 -42.56
N ASP A 78 9.16 41.18 -43.65
CA ASP A 78 10.15 40.82 -44.68
C ASP A 78 10.72 39.38 -44.71
N ASP A 79 10.39 38.79 -45.86
CA ASP A 79 10.77 37.56 -46.56
C ASP A 79 11.97 36.72 -46.05
N ILE A 80 11.84 35.39 -46.11
CA ILE A 80 12.53 34.48 -47.06
C ILE A 80 12.44 32.99 -46.62
N GLN A 81 11.97 32.17 -47.58
CA GLN A 81 12.21 30.72 -47.84
C GLN A 81 11.76 29.61 -46.85
N GLU A 82 10.64 28.98 -47.23
CA GLU A 82 10.53 27.58 -47.65
C GLU A 82 11.61 26.58 -47.17
N VAL A 83 11.23 25.72 -46.23
CA VAL A 83 11.71 24.32 -46.16
C VAL A 83 10.61 23.47 -45.52
N GLU A 84 10.16 22.46 -46.28
CA GLU A 84 9.27 21.41 -45.82
C GLU A 84 9.96 20.53 -44.76
N SER A 85 9.24 20.16 -43.70
CA SER A 85 9.48 18.89 -43.02
C SER A 85 8.20 18.42 -42.32
N CYS A 86 7.71 17.27 -42.79
CA CYS A 86 6.61 16.50 -42.21
C CYS A 86 6.90 16.13 -40.74
N HIS A 87 5.86 15.98 -39.90
CA HIS A 87 5.59 14.75 -39.13
C HIS A 87 4.53 14.98 -38.03
N SER A 88 3.41 14.26 -38.21
CA SER A 88 2.48 13.71 -37.19
C SER A 88 1.84 14.67 -36.18
N GLU A 89 0.54 14.91 -36.39
CA GLU A 89 -0.43 15.18 -35.34
C GLU A 89 -0.38 14.08 -34.28
N PHE A 90 0.39 14.28 -33.21
CA PHE A 90 0.11 13.61 -31.96
C PHE A 90 -1.00 14.37 -31.24
N SER A 91 -2.21 13.84 -31.36
CA SER A 91 -3.32 14.10 -30.45
C SER A 91 -2.83 13.91 -29.01
N CYS A 92 -2.46 15.01 -28.36
CA CYS A 92 -2.09 15.02 -26.97
C CYS A 92 -3.38 14.87 -26.15
N SER A 93 -3.85 13.63 -26.04
CA SER A 93 -4.91 13.30 -25.10
C SER A 93 -4.31 13.45 -23.70
N SER A 94 -4.64 14.56 -23.06
CA SER A 94 -4.30 14.94 -21.70
C SER A 94 -4.79 13.88 -20.72
N LYS A 95 -4.01 12.81 -20.56
CA LYS A 95 -4.25 11.74 -19.61
C LYS A 95 -3.86 12.25 -18.24
N VAL A 96 -4.85 12.79 -17.53
CA VAL A 96 -4.80 13.19 -16.12
C VAL A 96 -3.97 12.17 -15.34
N ALA A 97 -2.95 12.65 -14.62
CA ALA A 97 -2.17 11.83 -13.70
C ALA A 97 -3.12 11.27 -12.63
N MET A 98 -3.57 10.02 -12.82
CA MET A 98 -4.38 9.32 -11.83
C MET A 98 -3.48 9.08 -10.61
N THR A 99 -3.72 9.84 -9.54
CA THR A 99 -3.04 9.68 -8.24
C THR A 99 -3.32 8.29 -7.69
N THR A 100 -2.26 7.55 -7.35
CA THR A 100 -2.39 6.26 -6.68
C THR A 100 -2.86 6.47 -5.24
N GLY A 101 -3.99 5.86 -4.87
CA GLY A 101 -4.48 5.84 -3.51
C GLY A 101 -3.78 4.75 -2.68
N LEU A 102 -3.81 4.88 -1.36
CA LEU A 102 -3.20 3.90 -0.47
C LEU A 102 -4.11 3.60 0.72
N ASP A 103 -4.34 2.31 1.00
CA ASP A 103 -5.02 1.86 2.21
C ASP A 103 -4.06 1.84 3.40
N ARG A 104 -3.93 2.99 4.07
CA ARG A 104 -2.91 3.19 5.10
C ARG A 104 -3.10 2.25 6.29
N ASP A 105 -4.35 1.91 6.62
CA ASP A 105 -4.67 1.15 7.82
C ASP A 105 -4.40 -0.33 7.63
N THR A 106 -4.84 -0.91 6.50
CA THR A 106 -4.56 -2.32 6.20
C THR A 106 -3.07 -2.58 5.98
N ILE A 107 -2.37 -1.65 5.33
CA ILE A 107 -0.92 -1.75 5.08
C ILE A 107 -0.16 -1.63 6.39
N ARG A 108 -0.51 -0.67 7.25
CA ARG A 108 0.12 -0.53 8.58
C ARG A 108 -0.14 -1.74 9.46
N ALA A 109 -1.38 -2.24 9.49
CA ALA A 109 -1.71 -3.44 10.26
C ALA A 109 -0.89 -4.65 9.80
N ALA A 110 -0.74 -4.85 8.49
CA ALA A 110 0.08 -5.94 7.94
C ALA A 110 1.58 -5.74 8.20
N TYR A 111 2.06 -4.51 8.12
CA TYR A 111 3.45 -4.15 8.42
C TYR A 111 3.81 -4.45 9.88
N GLU A 112 2.97 -4.03 10.83
CA GLU A 112 3.19 -4.32 12.26
C GLU A 112 3.05 -5.82 12.58
N ASP A 113 2.11 -6.51 11.91
CA ASP A 113 1.93 -7.95 12.05
C ASP A 113 3.20 -8.73 11.65
N VAL A 114 3.81 -8.42 10.49
CA VAL A 114 5.09 -9.04 10.06
C VAL A 114 6.25 -8.71 11.01
N ARG A 115 6.22 -7.52 11.66
CA ARG A 115 7.25 -7.10 12.62
C ARG A 115 7.10 -7.73 13.99
N SER A 116 5.89 -8.14 14.35
CA SER A 116 5.59 -8.70 15.65
C SER A 116 6.18 -10.10 15.78
N ASP A 117 7.01 -10.30 16.80
CA ASP A 117 7.46 -11.64 17.18
C ASP A 117 6.37 -12.47 17.87
N ALA A 118 5.22 -11.86 18.16
CA ALA A 118 4.08 -12.55 18.76
C ALA A 118 3.19 -13.28 17.73
N THR A 119 3.34 -12.99 16.43
CA THR A 119 2.56 -13.64 15.37
C THR A 119 3.46 -14.49 14.46
N PRO A 120 2.91 -15.58 13.90
CA PRO A 120 3.65 -16.42 12.95
C PRO A 120 3.81 -15.74 11.58
N THR A 121 3.21 -14.58 11.36
CA THR A 121 3.25 -13.87 10.07
C THR A 121 4.69 -13.50 9.72
N GLU A 122 5.20 -14.03 8.61
CA GLU A 122 6.55 -13.74 8.13
C GLU A 122 6.56 -12.84 6.91
N TRP A 123 5.45 -12.73 6.18
CA TRP A 123 5.38 -11.87 5.00
C TRP A 123 4.00 -11.26 4.81
N ALA A 124 3.97 -10.14 4.09
CA ALA A 124 2.78 -9.47 3.60
C ALA A 124 2.99 -9.05 2.14
N VAL A 125 1.92 -9.11 1.35
CA VAL A 125 1.90 -8.68 -0.05
C VAL A 125 0.88 -7.58 -0.25
N PHE A 126 1.29 -6.54 -0.97
CA PHE A 126 0.50 -5.36 -1.29
C PHE A 126 0.28 -5.28 -2.79
N LYS A 127 -0.98 -5.26 -3.21
CA LYS A 127 -1.38 -5.26 -4.62
C LYS A 127 -2.27 -4.06 -4.94
N PHE A 128 -2.46 -3.85 -6.24
CA PHE A 128 -3.31 -2.78 -6.78
C PHE A 128 -4.73 -3.29 -6.98
N GLU A 129 -5.66 -2.72 -6.23
CA GLU A 129 -7.09 -2.81 -6.51
C GLU A 129 -7.53 -1.52 -7.22
N GLY A 130 -7.58 -1.58 -8.55
CA GLY A 130 -7.78 -0.39 -9.39
C GLY A 130 -6.62 0.60 -9.23
N SER A 131 -6.90 1.78 -8.68
CA SER A 131 -5.88 2.81 -8.39
C SER A 131 -5.40 2.82 -6.95
N ARG A 132 -5.81 1.86 -6.11
CA ARG A 132 -5.49 1.83 -4.68
C ARG A 132 -4.56 0.66 -4.35
N ILE A 133 -3.54 0.91 -3.53
CA ILE A 133 -2.69 -0.15 -2.98
C ILE A 133 -3.30 -0.64 -1.67
N VAL A 134 -3.51 -1.95 -1.56
CA VAL A 134 -4.11 -2.61 -0.40
C VAL A 134 -3.26 -3.81 0.04
N CYS A 135 -3.41 -4.25 1.29
CA CYS A 135 -2.88 -5.54 1.71
C CYS A 135 -3.72 -6.67 1.10
N SER A 136 -3.12 -7.46 0.21
CA SER A 136 -3.78 -8.54 -0.52
C SER A 136 -3.64 -9.89 0.19
N ALA A 137 -2.50 -10.16 0.80
CA ALA A 137 -2.21 -11.43 1.44
C ALA A 137 -1.16 -11.27 2.56
N ARG A 138 -1.17 -12.20 3.51
CA ARG A 138 -0.16 -12.39 4.55
C ARG A 138 0.02 -13.86 4.81
N GLY A 139 1.17 -14.27 5.32
CA GLY A 139 1.40 -15.66 5.68
C GLY A 139 2.78 -15.90 6.28
N SER A 140 3.09 -17.17 6.49
CA SER A 140 4.34 -17.63 7.11
C SER A 140 5.17 -18.54 6.19
N ASP A 141 4.60 -19.07 5.10
CA ASP A 141 5.31 -19.94 4.17
C ASP A 141 5.84 -19.15 2.96
N PHE A 142 7.15 -19.22 2.71
CA PHE A 142 7.78 -18.59 1.55
C PHE A 142 7.25 -19.14 0.22
N THR A 143 6.84 -20.40 0.17
CA THR A 143 6.25 -21.02 -1.04
C THR A 143 4.93 -20.37 -1.40
N GLU A 144 4.11 -20.02 -0.40
CA GLU A 144 2.86 -19.28 -0.58
C GLU A 144 3.14 -17.84 -0.99
N PHE A 145 4.14 -17.20 -0.39
CA PHE A 145 4.59 -15.86 -0.77
C PHE A 145 4.95 -15.80 -2.26
N ARG A 146 5.76 -16.74 -2.75
CA ARG A 146 6.19 -16.77 -4.15
C ARG A 146 5.00 -16.83 -5.11
N LYS A 147 3.95 -17.59 -4.78
CA LYS A 147 2.74 -17.72 -5.60
C LYS A 147 1.91 -16.42 -5.70
N GLN A 148 2.21 -15.41 -4.88
CA GLN A 148 1.50 -14.13 -4.92
C GLN A 148 1.92 -13.21 -6.07
N PHE A 149 2.89 -13.60 -6.90
CA PHE A 149 3.44 -12.74 -7.95
C PHE A 149 3.24 -13.38 -9.33
N ALA A 150 2.41 -12.75 -10.15
CA ALA A 150 2.15 -13.12 -11.53
C ALA A 150 2.88 -12.19 -12.53
N ASP A 151 3.04 -12.66 -13.76
CA ASP A 151 3.86 -11.97 -14.77
C ASP A 151 3.22 -10.68 -15.30
N ASP A 152 1.90 -10.55 -15.19
CA ASP A 152 1.09 -9.43 -15.68
C ASP A 152 0.78 -8.39 -14.60
N GLU A 153 1.23 -8.62 -13.36
CA GLU A 153 0.96 -7.73 -12.24
C GLU A 153 2.22 -7.08 -11.66
N ARG A 154 1.97 -6.04 -10.89
CA ARG A 154 2.97 -5.30 -10.12
C ARG A 154 2.51 -5.31 -8.66
N ALA A 155 3.44 -5.51 -7.75
CA ALA A 155 3.11 -5.68 -6.33
C ALA A 155 4.31 -5.30 -5.46
N PHE A 156 4.06 -5.16 -4.16
CA PHE A 156 5.11 -5.01 -3.16
C PHE A 156 5.04 -6.17 -2.17
N GLY A 157 6.20 -6.65 -1.74
CA GLY A 157 6.34 -7.64 -0.68
C GLY A 157 7.10 -7.05 0.50
N TYR A 158 6.71 -7.41 1.70
CA TYR A 158 7.47 -7.13 2.92
C TYR A 158 7.63 -8.42 3.70
N LEU A 159 8.86 -8.79 4.02
CA LEU A 159 9.21 -10.10 4.57
C LEU A 159 10.13 -9.98 5.77
N ARG A 160 9.97 -10.91 6.70
CA ARG A 160 10.83 -11.16 7.84
C ARG A 160 11.50 -12.51 7.64
N LEU A 161 12.83 -12.53 7.61
CA LEU A 161 13.62 -13.75 7.56
C LEU A 161 14.45 -13.90 8.83
N GLN A 162 14.50 -15.11 9.38
CA GLN A 162 15.41 -15.44 10.47
C GLN A 162 16.79 -15.71 9.90
N MET A 163 17.76 -14.90 10.32
CA MET A 163 19.14 -14.95 9.86
C MET A 163 20.08 -15.28 11.04
N GLY A 164 21.24 -15.83 10.72
CA GLY A 164 22.30 -16.14 11.68
C GLY A 164 22.38 -17.63 12.04
N ASP A 165 23.35 -17.95 12.89
CA ASP A 165 23.70 -19.30 13.32
C ASP A 165 23.02 -19.67 14.65
N GLU A 166 23.37 -20.84 15.18
CA GLU A 166 22.84 -21.39 16.44
C GLU A 166 23.00 -20.42 17.64
N MET A 167 24.01 -19.55 17.61
CA MET A 167 24.34 -18.63 18.69
C MET A 167 23.79 -17.21 18.47
N SER A 168 23.34 -16.87 17.26
CA SER A 168 23.02 -15.50 16.86
C SER A 168 21.84 -15.41 15.89
N LYS A 169 20.66 -15.87 16.33
CA LYS A 169 19.42 -15.74 15.55
C LYS A 169 18.89 -14.30 15.62
N ARG A 170 18.87 -13.60 14.49
CA ARG A 170 18.29 -12.25 14.36
C ARG A 170 17.30 -12.20 13.21
N ARG A 171 16.14 -11.60 13.44
CA ARG A 171 15.19 -11.32 12.37
C ARG A 171 15.69 -10.13 11.56
N LYS A 172 15.66 -10.27 10.24
CA LYS A 172 15.90 -9.16 9.31
C LYS A 172 14.69 -8.98 8.42
N PHE A 173 14.45 -7.74 8.04
CA PHE A 173 13.32 -7.37 7.21
C PHE A 173 13.80 -7.01 5.81
N MET A 174 13.00 -7.37 4.81
CA MET A 174 13.27 -7.08 3.40
C MET A 174 12.03 -6.46 2.77
N PHE A 175 12.25 -5.44 1.95
CA PHE A 175 11.22 -4.85 1.11
C PHE A 175 11.47 -5.23 -0.36
N MET A 176 10.45 -5.78 -1.02
CA MET A 176 10.54 -6.29 -2.37
C MET A 176 9.56 -5.53 -3.25
N THR A 177 10.03 -5.07 -4.42
CA THR A 177 9.19 -4.52 -5.49
C THR A 177 9.13 -5.55 -6.61
N TRP A 178 7.92 -6.01 -6.94
CA TRP A 178 7.67 -6.91 -8.05
C TRP A 178 7.14 -6.14 -9.25
N VAL A 179 7.79 -6.31 -10.40
CA VAL A 179 7.31 -5.79 -11.67
C VAL A 179 7.33 -6.91 -12.70
N GLY A 180 6.20 -7.59 -12.89
CA GLY A 180 6.10 -8.68 -13.84
C GLY A 180 6.51 -8.28 -15.26
N PRO A 181 7.05 -9.22 -16.06
CA PRO A 181 7.56 -8.94 -17.40
C PRO A 181 6.48 -8.42 -18.36
N ASN A 182 5.21 -8.78 -18.14
CA ASN A 182 4.07 -8.37 -18.99
C ASN A 182 3.39 -7.07 -18.52
N VAL A 183 3.89 -6.42 -17.46
CA VAL A 183 3.37 -5.14 -16.98
C VAL A 183 3.66 -4.04 -18.01
N SER A 184 2.62 -3.25 -18.34
CA SER A 184 2.75 -2.14 -19.29
C SER A 184 3.80 -1.10 -18.88
N VAL A 185 4.47 -0.50 -19.88
CA VAL A 185 5.53 0.51 -19.67
C VAL A 185 5.08 1.66 -18.77
N ILE A 186 3.84 2.13 -18.94
CA ILE A 186 3.29 3.21 -18.10
C ILE A 186 3.13 2.79 -16.64
N ASN A 187 2.74 1.53 -16.41
CA ASN A 187 2.58 0.99 -15.06
C ASN A 187 3.92 0.72 -14.39
N ARG A 188 4.93 0.34 -15.16
CA ARG A 188 6.33 0.22 -14.73
C ARG A 188 6.91 1.59 -14.36
N ALA A 189 6.67 2.63 -15.15
CA ALA A 189 7.13 3.99 -14.85
C ALA A 189 6.54 4.54 -13.53
N LYS A 190 5.29 4.20 -13.22
CA LYS A 190 4.62 4.61 -11.97
C LYS A 190 5.16 3.94 -10.71
N MET A 191 5.87 2.82 -10.84
CA MET A 191 6.37 2.06 -9.68
C MET A 191 7.28 2.87 -8.78
N SER A 192 8.07 3.80 -9.31
CA SER A 192 8.95 4.63 -8.48
C SER A 192 8.16 5.53 -7.52
N THR A 193 7.08 6.14 -8.01
CA THR A 193 6.16 6.96 -7.21
C THR A 193 5.36 6.09 -6.24
N ASP A 194 4.77 4.99 -6.73
CA ASP A 194 3.96 4.09 -5.91
C ASP A 194 4.79 3.50 -4.75
N LYS A 195 6.04 3.12 -5.04
CA LYS A 195 7.01 2.63 -4.05
C LYS A 195 7.29 3.65 -2.95
N ALA A 196 7.49 4.92 -3.30
CA ALA A 196 7.75 5.98 -2.32
C ALA A 196 6.57 6.10 -1.34
N ILE A 197 5.33 6.08 -1.84
CA ILE A 197 4.12 6.19 -1.02
C ILE A 197 3.97 4.98 -0.08
N VAL A 198 4.34 3.77 -0.52
CA VAL A 198 4.33 2.56 0.35
C VAL A 198 5.41 2.64 1.43
N LYS A 199 6.60 3.15 1.09
CA LYS A 199 7.72 3.31 2.02
C LYS A 199 7.48 4.37 3.10
N ASP A 200 6.53 5.28 2.92
CA ASP A 200 6.06 6.18 3.99
C ASP A 200 5.44 5.42 5.17
N ILE A 201 4.98 4.18 4.95
CA ILE A 201 4.47 3.30 6.01
C ILE A 201 5.51 2.24 6.35
N ILE A 202 6.11 1.61 5.34
CA ILE A 202 7.10 0.54 5.50
C ILE A 202 8.48 1.16 5.59
N SER A 203 8.86 1.55 6.80
CA SER A 203 10.09 2.34 7.03
C SER A 203 11.31 1.52 7.45
N ASN A 204 11.12 0.31 8.00
CA ASN A 204 12.20 -0.49 8.55
C ASN A 204 12.41 -1.78 7.74
N PHE A 205 13.50 -1.83 6.98
CA PHE A 205 14.00 -3.01 6.26
C PHE A 205 15.51 -2.88 6.09
N ALA A 206 16.22 -4.02 6.06
CA ALA A 206 17.67 -4.06 5.90
C ALA A 206 18.08 -4.04 4.42
N VAL A 207 17.24 -4.59 3.54
CA VAL A 207 17.48 -4.70 2.11
C VAL A 207 16.21 -4.35 1.35
N GLU A 208 16.39 -3.64 0.23
CA GLU A 208 15.37 -3.40 -0.78
C GLU A 208 15.79 -4.07 -2.09
N LEU A 209 14.89 -4.84 -2.71
CA LEU A 209 15.12 -5.46 -4.02
C LEU A 209 13.97 -5.11 -4.97
N GLN A 210 14.29 -4.96 -6.25
CA GLN A 210 13.32 -4.93 -7.34
C GLN A 210 13.56 -6.16 -8.22
N LEU A 211 12.54 -6.97 -8.40
CA LEU A 211 12.60 -8.22 -9.15
C LEU A 211 11.64 -8.16 -10.34
N GLU A 212 12.07 -8.75 -11.45
CA GLU A 212 11.32 -8.75 -12.71
C GLU A 212 11.06 -10.17 -13.25
N SER A 213 11.59 -11.19 -12.57
CA SER A 213 11.44 -12.60 -12.93
C SER A 213 11.13 -13.48 -11.73
N GLN A 214 10.21 -14.42 -11.91
CA GLN A 214 9.77 -15.36 -10.87
C GLN A 214 10.90 -16.31 -10.40
N ALA A 215 11.95 -16.44 -11.21
CA ALA A 215 13.15 -17.20 -10.88
C ALA A 215 14.06 -16.49 -9.85
N GLU A 216 13.94 -15.16 -9.73
CA GLU A 216 14.69 -14.35 -8.75
C GLU A 216 14.04 -14.40 -7.35
N ILE A 217 12.77 -14.82 -7.26
CA ILE A 217 12.08 -15.02 -5.98
C ILE A 217 12.53 -16.35 -5.37
N ASP A 218 13.75 -16.33 -4.85
CA ASP A 218 14.42 -17.47 -4.24
C ASP A 218 14.88 -17.14 -2.82
N ILE A 219 14.63 -18.05 -1.88
CA ILE A 219 14.87 -17.82 -0.46
C ILE A 219 16.35 -17.69 -0.15
N ASP A 220 17.21 -18.42 -0.85
CA ASP A 220 18.65 -18.41 -0.61
C ASP A 220 19.27 -17.12 -1.18
N GLN A 221 18.80 -16.66 -2.34
CA GLN A 221 19.17 -15.33 -2.86
C GLN A 221 18.78 -14.20 -1.90
N PHE A 222 17.60 -14.27 -1.29
CA PHE A 222 17.15 -13.27 -0.31
C PHE A 222 17.99 -13.29 0.96
N LYS A 223 18.30 -14.50 1.47
CA LYS A 223 19.21 -14.69 2.61
C LYS A 223 20.59 -14.13 2.33
N ASP A 224 21.13 -14.37 1.15
CA ASP A 224 22.45 -13.87 0.74
C ASP A 224 22.49 -12.34 0.66
N ALA A 225 21.44 -11.73 0.10
CA ALA A 225 21.31 -10.27 0.07
C ALA A 225 21.26 -9.68 1.49
N LEU A 226 20.48 -10.30 2.39
CA LEU A 226 20.37 -9.89 3.80
C LEU A 226 21.65 -10.13 4.60
N ASN A 227 22.40 -11.19 4.31
CA ASN A 227 23.70 -11.45 4.91
C ASN A 227 24.73 -10.41 4.50
N ARG A 228 24.78 -10.06 3.21
CA ARG A 228 25.67 -9.02 2.67
C ARG A 228 25.42 -7.66 3.29
N ALA A 229 24.15 -7.28 3.47
CA ALA A 229 23.77 -6.04 4.16
C ALA A 229 24.03 -6.08 5.68
N GLY A 230 24.25 -7.26 6.25
CA GLY A 230 24.42 -7.48 7.69
C GLY A 230 25.78 -7.17 8.27
N GLY A 231 26.82 -7.04 7.44
CA GLY A 231 28.17 -6.60 7.83
C GLY A 231 28.95 -7.48 8.82
N ALA A 232 28.36 -8.52 9.42
CA ALA A 232 28.99 -9.36 10.43
C ALA A 232 28.81 -10.85 10.11
N ASN A 233 29.81 -11.43 9.44
CA ASN A 233 29.96 -12.88 9.31
C ASN A 233 31.06 -13.30 10.29
N TYR A 234 30.69 -13.61 11.53
CA TYR A 234 31.61 -14.19 12.49
C TYR A 234 31.84 -15.64 12.08
N GLY A 235 32.78 -15.87 11.16
CA GLY A 235 33.13 -17.21 10.72
C GLY A 235 33.53 -18.07 11.91
N THR A 236 32.76 -19.11 12.20
CA THR A 236 33.25 -20.27 12.96
C THR A 236 34.35 -20.88 12.11
N GLY A 237 35.61 -20.65 12.48
CA GLY A 237 36.80 -21.05 11.73
C GLY A 237 37.01 -22.55 11.62
N VAL A 238 36.10 -23.26 10.96
CA VAL A 238 36.30 -24.63 10.52
C VAL A 238 36.68 -24.57 9.04
N ARG A 239 37.96 -24.81 8.78
CA ARG A 239 38.45 -25.19 7.46
C ARG A 239 38.26 -26.69 7.37
N ASP A 240 37.34 -27.15 6.53
CA ASP A 240 37.32 -28.57 6.15
C ASP A 240 38.65 -28.88 5.45
N LEU A 241 39.35 -29.87 5.99
CA LEU A 241 40.59 -30.47 5.48
C LEU A 241 40.28 -31.54 4.44
#